data_AF-A0AAU2X9S2-F1
#
_entry.id   AF-A0AAU2X9S2-F1
#
_cell.length_a   1.000
_cell.length_b   1.000
_cell.length_c   1.000
_cell.angle_alpha   90.00
_cell.angle_beta   90.00
_cell.angle_gamma   90.00
#
_symmetry.space_group_name_H-M   'P 1'
#
loop_
_entity.id
_entity.type
_entity.pdbx_description
1 polymer ?
#
loop_
_entity_poly.entity_id
_entity_poly.type
_entity_poly.pdbx_seq_one_letter_code
_entity_poly.pdbx_strand_id
1 'polypeptide(L)'
;MPEPVQRPATDDQLRMAADRAATRWIDETERALRDRWASRPVDAPLAGIAVEERRRWWGDHLREYAHQRIVRWRDAARRSHRDITEQAFAQLRVLEPRFGEQELGRPGPDLLVRLTDVVTATAAASPHADESRAIDAALVELAVRAVVLEEMRSGKTAELTLALRELSEMLASARELESATAQPGDPKRMVLEPHLAARDALRRRIPDVRRIGDESDRALLPDLDAAVLDQCMAVVAQFRTARSTAAAVLAEMPAVLKGLDTAAAGFDARFGDAETLKKARRHVEFHGPAAVLALCALTPEAAVGRALAKLAEPGQEAAFRAACPAGSTQDQLLTAYRQAARSERKVDDGKGGYQREDRVNSAQ
;
A
#
# COMPACT_ATOMS: atom_id res chain seq x y z
N MET A 1 79.56 -15.28 22.61
CA MET A 1 79.26 -15.34 21.17
C MET A 1 78.87 -13.93 20.74
N PRO A 2 79.48 -13.35 19.69
CA PRO A 2 78.99 -12.07 19.18
C PRO A 2 77.57 -12.25 18.65
N GLU A 3 76.66 -11.34 19.02
CA GLU A 3 75.32 -11.30 18.44
C GLU A 3 75.44 -11.18 16.91
N PRO A 4 74.60 -11.91 16.15
CA PRO A 4 74.62 -11.77 14.70
C PRO A 4 74.32 -10.32 14.34
N VAL A 5 75.24 -9.68 13.61
CA VAL A 5 75.08 -8.30 13.12
C VAL A 5 73.85 -8.26 12.22
N GLN A 6 72.74 -7.76 12.76
CA GLN A 6 71.48 -7.66 12.06
C GLN A 6 71.61 -6.59 10.98
N ARG A 7 71.46 -6.98 9.72
CA ARG A 7 71.44 -6.01 8.61
C ARG A 7 70.15 -5.21 8.67
N PRO A 8 70.19 -3.87 8.54
CA PRO A 8 68.98 -3.07 8.47
C PRO A 8 68.18 -3.40 7.21
N ALA A 9 66.86 -3.44 7.34
CA ALA A 9 65.94 -3.72 6.26
C ALA A 9 66.05 -2.72 5.12
N THR A 10 66.02 -3.23 3.89
CA THR A 10 65.96 -2.43 2.66
C THR A 10 64.65 -1.64 2.57
N ASP A 11 64.67 -0.54 1.82
CA ASP A 11 63.48 0.28 1.58
C ASP A 11 62.35 -0.55 0.91
N ASP A 12 62.69 -1.49 0.04
CA ASP A 12 61.71 -2.39 -0.58
C ASP A 12 61.05 -3.32 0.43
N GLN A 13 61.82 -3.88 1.38
CA GLN A 13 61.27 -4.70 2.46
C GLN A 13 60.37 -3.89 3.39
N LEU A 14 60.73 -2.63 3.69
CA LEU A 14 59.90 -1.72 4.49
C LEU A 14 58.61 -1.35 3.76
N ARG A 15 58.66 -1.07 2.46
CA ARG A 15 57.48 -0.80 1.63
C ARG A 15 56.56 -2.02 1.57
N MET A 16 57.10 -3.23 1.39
CA MET A 16 56.31 -4.47 1.45
C MET A 16 55.70 -4.74 2.84
N ALA A 17 56.37 -4.32 3.92
CA ALA A 17 55.81 -4.41 5.27
C ALA A 17 54.65 -3.42 5.46
N ALA A 18 54.81 -2.18 4.99
CA ALA A 18 53.76 -1.16 4.99
C ALA A 18 52.52 -1.59 4.20
N ASP A 19 52.73 -2.13 2.99
CA ASP A 19 51.67 -2.62 2.10
C ASP A 19 50.80 -3.71 2.75
N ARG A 20 51.46 -4.70 3.36
CA ARG A 20 50.77 -5.79 4.08
C ARG A 20 50.03 -5.27 5.31
N ALA A 21 50.62 -4.33 6.04
CA ALA A 21 49.98 -3.74 7.21
C ALA A 21 48.77 -2.86 6.82
N ALA A 22 48.86 -2.07 5.74
CA ALA A 22 47.75 -1.30 5.16
C ALA A 22 46.58 -2.20 4.74
N THR A 23 46.89 -3.33 4.07
CA THR A 23 45.89 -4.33 3.69
C THR A 23 45.18 -4.91 4.92
N ARG A 24 45.96 -5.31 5.94
CA ARG A 24 45.40 -5.83 7.21
C ARG A 24 44.50 -4.81 7.89
N TRP A 25 44.92 -3.56 7.97
CA TRP A 25 44.12 -2.49 8.60
C TRP A 25 42.77 -2.31 7.91
N ILE A 26 42.72 -2.30 6.57
CA ILE A 26 41.45 -2.21 5.82
C ILE A 26 40.56 -3.41 6.13
N ASP A 27 41.10 -4.63 6.01
CA ASP A 27 40.34 -5.87 6.20
C ASP A 27 39.84 -6.05 7.65
N GLU A 28 40.66 -5.67 8.63
CA GLU A 28 40.29 -5.71 10.06
C GLU A 28 39.24 -4.65 10.41
N THR A 29 39.35 -3.45 9.85
CA THR A 29 38.35 -2.39 10.06
C THR A 29 37.02 -2.74 9.37
N GLU A 30 37.05 -3.29 8.15
CA GLU A 30 35.87 -3.84 7.46
C GLU A 30 35.19 -4.92 8.31
N ARG A 31 35.99 -5.86 8.84
CA ARG A 31 35.50 -6.95 9.69
C ARG A 31 34.90 -6.42 10.98
N ALA A 32 35.57 -5.50 11.66
CA ALA A 32 35.07 -4.90 12.90
C ALA A 32 33.74 -4.18 12.69
N LEU A 33 33.60 -3.41 11.60
CA LEU A 33 32.32 -2.78 11.24
C LEU A 33 31.24 -3.82 10.96
N ARG A 34 31.54 -4.87 10.19
CA ARG A 34 30.58 -5.95 9.90
C ARG A 34 30.13 -6.68 11.14
N ASP A 35 31.07 -7.11 11.99
CA ASP A 35 30.77 -7.88 13.19
C ASP A 35 29.93 -7.07 14.18
N ARG A 36 30.20 -5.77 14.28
CA ARG A 36 29.42 -4.86 15.10
C ARG A 36 27.99 -4.67 14.63
N TRP A 37 27.74 -4.73 13.33
CA TRP A 37 26.41 -4.61 12.74
C TRP A 37 25.83 -5.97 12.30
N ALA A 38 26.43 -7.08 12.77
CA ALA A 38 25.90 -8.43 12.62
C ALA A 38 24.76 -8.72 13.62
N SER A 39 24.19 -9.92 13.55
CA SER A 39 22.83 -10.26 14.03
C SER A 39 22.42 -9.91 15.46
N ARG A 40 23.31 -9.81 16.45
CA ARG A 40 22.92 -9.62 17.87
C ARG A 40 23.00 -8.16 18.37
N PRO A 41 24.04 -7.39 18.02
CA PRO A 41 24.14 -5.98 18.45
C PRO A 41 23.04 -5.06 17.93
N VAL A 42 22.47 -5.34 16.75
CA VAL A 42 21.43 -4.50 16.11
C VAL A 42 20.08 -4.60 16.84
N ASP A 43 19.81 -5.73 17.50
CA ASP A 43 18.50 -5.98 18.13
C ASP A 43 18.32 -5.23 19.46
N ALA A 44 19.40 -4.97 20.19
CA ALA A 44 19.36 -4.30 21.49
C ALA A 44 18.73 -2.89 21.44
N PRO A 45 19.14 -1.97 20.53
CA PRO A 45 18.49 -0.66 20.42
C PRO A 45 17.05 -0.74 19.91
N LEU A 46 16.66 -1.85 19.25
CA LEU A 46 15.31 -2.05 18.73
C LEU A 46 14.34 -2.68 19.74
N ALA A 47 14.77 -2.95 20.97
CA ALA A 47 13.95 -3.55 22.02
C ALA A 47 12.67 -2.74 22.34
N GLY A 48 12.70 -1.42 22.12
CA GLY A 48 11.54 -0.54 22.28
C GLY A 48 10.41 -0.79 21.26
N ILE A 49 10.68 -1.53 20.18
CA ILE A 49 9.66 -1.91 19.19
C ILE A 49 8.91 -3.13 19.71
N ALA A 50 7.64 -2.92 20.09
CA ALA A 50 6.80 -3.96 20.70
C ALA A 50 6.44 -5.10 19.75
N VAL A 51 6.19 -4.79 18.46
CA VAL A 51 5.77 -5.78 17.47
C VAL A 51 7.00 -6.49 16.90
N GLU A 52 7.12 -7.78 17.19
CA GLU A 52 8.28 -8.61 16.81
C GLU A 52 8.57 -8.60 15.29
N GLU A 53 7.52 -8.71 14.46
CA GLU A 53 7.67 -8.63 13.00
C GLU A 53 8.26 -7.27 12.56
N ARG A 54 7.84 -6.18 13.19
CA ARG A 54 8.36 -4.83 12.94
C ARG A 54 9.79 -4.67 13.44
N ARG A 55 10.11 -5.26 14.59
CA ARG A 55 11.49 -5.28 15.10
C ARG A 55 12.44 -5.96 14.12
N ARG A 56 12.05 -7.12 13.59
CA ARG A 56 12.82 -7.82 12.54
C ARG A 56 12.94 -7.01 11.27
N TRP A 57 11.85 -6.39 10.81
CA TRP A 57 11.88 -5.51 9.63
C TRP A 57 12.91 -4.38 9.80
N TRP A 58 12.94 -3.70 10.94
CA TRP A 58 13.94 -2.67 11.22
C TRP A 58 15.36 -3.23 11.31
N GLY A 59 15.53 -4.40 11.95
CA GLY A 59 16.82 -5.09 12.03
C GLY A 59 17.37 -5.50 10.66
N ASP A 60 16.51 -6.00 9.76
CA ASP A 60 16.87 -6.33 8.39
C ASP A 60 17.32 -5.09 7.61
N HIS A 61 16.58 -3.99 7.73
CA HIS A 61 16.89 -2.74 7.03
C HIS A 61 18.18 -2.08 7.53
N LEU A 62 18.40 -2.05 8.86
CA LEU A 62 19.64 -1.55 9.42
C LEU A 62 20.85 -2.36 8.97
N ARG A 63 20.71 -3.69 8.86
CA ARG A 63 21.77 -4.57 8.38
C ARG A 63 22.09 -4.36 6.91
N GLU A 64 21.07 -4.26 6.07
CA GLU A 64 21.25 -3.99 4.64
C GLU A 64 21.89 -2.61 4.43
N TYR A 65 21.41 -1.61 5.15
CA TYR A 65 21.94 -0.26 5.10
C TYR A 65 23.41 -0.19 5.59
N ALA A 66 23.72 -0.85 6.71
CA ALA A 66 25.09 -0.98 7.19
C ALA A 66 25.99 -1.69 6.16
N HIS A 67 25.51 -2.78 5.56
CA HIS A 67 26.24 -3.51 4.53
C HIS A 67 26.63 -2.61 3.36
N GLN A 68 25.67 -1.85 2.82
CA GLN A 68 25.92 -0.93 1.70
C GLN A 68 26.94 0.17 2.07
N ARG A 69 26.82 0.77 3.26
CA ARG A 69 27.77 1.79 3.74
C ARG A 69 29.17 1.23 3.93
N ILE A 70 29.31 0.04 4.53
CA ILE A 70 30.59 -0.62 4.76
C ILE A 70 31.26 -1.01 3.44
N VAL A 71 30.49 -1.51 2.45
CA VAL A 71 31.02 -1.83 1.12
C VAL A 71 31.55 -0.58 0.43
N ARG A 72 30.80 0.53 0.45
CA ARG A 72 31.24 1.81 -0.12
C ARG A 72 32.52 2.32 0.54
N TRP A 73 32.58 2.28 1.87
CA TRP A 73 33.76 2.66 2.64
C TRP A 73 34.98 1.79 2.26
N ARG A 74 34.83 0.46 2.22
CA ARG A 74 35.91 -0.45 1.85
C ARG A 74 36.46 -0.14 0.46
N ASP A 75 35.56 0.07 -0.51
CA ASP A 75 35.96 0.36 -1.88
C ASP A 75 36.68 1.72 -1.97
N ALA A 76 36.31 2.70 -1.15
CA ALA A 76 37.03 3.97 -1.02
C ALA A 76 38.40 3.80 -0.36
N ALA A 77 38.49 3.09 0.76
CA ALA A 77 39.74 2.81 1.47
C ALA A 77 40.73 2.03 0.58
N ARG A 78 40.24 1.06 -0.21
CA ARG A 78 41.06 0.32 -1.19
C ARG A 78 41.58 1.21 -2.32
N ARG A 79 40.82 2.21 -2.78
CA ARG A 79 41.33 3.19 -3.75
C ARG A 79 42.46 4.04 -3.19
N SER A 80 42.44 4.34 -1.89
CA SER A 80 43.49 5.06 -1.18
C SER A 80 44.60 4.16 -0.61
N HIS A 81 44.55 2.85 -0.86
CA HIS A 81 45.49 1.88 -0.29
C HIS A 81 46.95 2.24 -0.58
N ARG A 82 47.24 2.68 -1.81
CA ARG A 82 48.58 3.13 -2.20
C ARG A 82 49.05 4.32 -1.37
N ASP A 83 48.17 5.29 -1.13
CA ASP A 83 48.52 6.50 -0.37
C ASP A 83 48.79 6.16 1.09
N ILE A 84 47.96 5.30 1.69
CA ILE A 84 48.18 4.80 3.06
C ILE A 84 49.51 4.05 3.15
N THR A 85 49.80 3.21 2.16
CA THR A 85 51.05 2.43 2.08
C THR A 85 52.28 3.33 2.00
N GLU A 86 52.28 4.34 1.13
CA GLU A 86 53.43 5.25 0.99
C GLU A 86 53.63 6.14 2.22
N GLN A 87 52.55 6.59 2.87
CA GLN A 87 52.65 7.33 4.13
C GLN A 87 53.19 6.46 5.28
N ALA A 88 52.69 5.23 5.40
CA ALA A 88 53.20 4.29 6.39
C ALA A 88 54.66 3.91 6.13
N PHE A 89 55.04 3.71 4.87
CA PHE A 89 56.43 3.51 4.47
C PHE A 89 57.31 4.69 4.90
N ALA A 90 56.88 5.94 4.65
CA ALA A 90 57.62 7.12 5.08
C ALA A 90 57.84 7.15 6.60
N GLN A 91 56.82 6.76 7.39
CA GLN A 91 56.96 6.63 8.85
C GLN A 91 57.93 5.52 9.27
N LEU A 92 57.85 4.34 8.63
CA LEU A 92 58.74 3.21 8.91
C LEU A 92 60.21 3.50 8.60
N ARG A 93 60.50 4.34 7.60
CA ARG A 93 61.88 4.72 7.25
C ARG A 93 62.57 5.57 8.32
N VAL A 94 61.80 6.35 9.10
CA VAL A 94 62.31 7.33 10.08
C VAL A 94 62.30 6.76 11.50
N LEU A 95 61.71 5.58 11.71
CA LEU A 95 61.69 4.90 13.00
C LEU A 95 63.06 4.30 13.34
N GLU A 96 63.54 4.60 14.55
CA GLU A 96 64.79 4.07 15.10
C GLU A 96 64.52 3.23 16.38
N PRO A 97 65.21 2.08 16.56
CA PRO A 97 66.18 1.49 15.64
C PRO A 97 65.53 0.94 14.37
N ARG A 98 66.21 1.09 13.23
CA ARG A 98 65.76 0.54 11.94
C ARG A 98 65.57 -0.98 12.03
N PHE A 99 64.42 -1.47 11.56
CA PHE A 99 64.08 -2.90 11.57
C PHE A 99 65.12 -3.75 10.82
N GLY A 100 65.41 -4.94 11.32
CA GLY A 100 66.33 -5.87 10.66
C GLY A 100 65.70 -6.58 9.45
N GLU A 101 66.50 -6.92 8.44
CA GLU A 101 66.05 -7.70 7.26
C GLU A 101 65.39 -9.03 7.66
N GLN A 102 65.98 -9.75 8.62
CA GLN A 102 65.46 -11.03 9.12
C GLN A 102 64.16 -10.84 9.91
N GLU A 103 64.00 -9.72 10.62
CA GLU A 103 62.80 -9.42 11.39
C GLU A 103 61.61 -9.17 10.46
N LEU A 104 61.78 -8.40 9.39
CA LEU A 104 60.70 -8.19 8.41
C LEU A 104 60.42 -9.44 7.56
N GLY A 105 61.42 -10.32 7.38
CA GLY A 105 61.25 -11.60 6.70
C GLY A 105 60.41 -12.61 7.47
N ARG A 106 60.49 -12.58 8.82
CA ARG A 106 59.67 -13.38 9.74
C ARG A 106 59.26 -12.53 10.94
N PRO A 107 58.25 -11.66 10.77
CA PRO A 107 57.88 -10.70 11.81
C PRO A 107 57.32 -11.44 13.03
N GLY A 108 57.98 -11.25 14.17
CA GLY A 108 57.46 -11.67 15.47
C GLY A 108 56.24 -10.85 15.90
N PRO A 109 55.52 -11.27 16.95
CA PRO A 109 54.30 -10.59 17.42
C PRO A 109 54.52 -9.10 17.71
N ASP A 110 55.60 -8.74 18.39
CA ASP A 110 55.89 -7.35 18.77
C ASP A 110 56.16 -6.45 17.55
N LEU A 111 56.81 -7.00 16.52
CA LEU A 111 57.04 -6.29 15.27
C LEU A 111 55.74 -6.12 14.48
N LEU A 112 54.86 -7.14 14.48
CA LEU A 112 53.55 -7.02 13.88
C LEU A 112 52.72 -5.92 14.56
N VAL A 113 52.74 -5.84 15.89
CA VAL A 113 52.07 -4.77 16.65
C VAL A 113 52.62 -3.41 16.23
N ARG A 114 53.94 -3.21 16.22
CA ARG A 114 54.54 -1.93 15.80
C ARG A 114 54.19 -1.54 14.36
N LEU A 115 54.22 -2.49 13.42
CA LEU A 115 53.83 -2.24 12.04
C LEU A 115 52.34 -1.85 11.94
N THR A 116 51.49 -2.51 12.71
CA THR A 116 50.06 -2.18 12.79
C THR A 116 49.84 -0.81 13.43
N ASP A 117 50.58 -0.45 14.47
CA ASP A 117 50.46 0.86 15.13
C ASP A 117 50.81 2.01 14.18
N VAL A 118 51.88 1.85 13.38
CA VAL A 118 52.30 2.84 12.38
C VAL A 118 51.24 3.04 11.30
N VAL A 119 50.72 1.92 10.74
CA VAL A 119 49.64 2.00 9.76
C VAL A 119 48.37 2.55 10.38
N THR A 120 48.02 2.16 11.60
CA THR A 120 46.83 2.64 12.29
C THR A 120 46.93 4.14 12.58
N ALA A 121 48.08 4.64 13.01
CA ALA A 121 48.31 6.07 13.21
C ALA A 121 48.22 6.86 11.88
N THR A 122 48.79 6.30 10.81
CA THR A 122 48.68 6.86 9.45
C THR A 122 47.24 6.89 8.96
N ALA A 123 46.52 5.78 9.11
CA ALA A 123 45.14 5.64 8.68
C ALA A 123 44.17 6.43 9.58
N ALA A 124 44.47 6.61 10.86
CA ALA A 124 43.71 7.48 11.77
C ALA A 124 43.79 8.95 11.37
N ALA A 125 44.86 9.36 10.67
CA ALA A 125 44.98 10.69 10.06
C ALA A 125 44.32 10.77 8.66
N SER A 126 43.81 9.65 8.14
CA SER A 126 43.09 9.58 6.87
C SER A 126 41.60 9.88 7.05
N PRO A 127 40.92 10.50 6.07
CA PRO A 127 39.46 10.65 6.09
C PRO A 127 38.70 9.32 6.25
N HIS A 128 39.30 8.19 5.86
CA HIS A 128 38.66 6.87 5.97
C HIS A 128 38.41 6.41 7.41
N ALA A 129 39.26 6.84 8.36
CA ALA A 129 39.02 6.54 9.77
C ALA A 129 37.83 7.34 10.32
N ASP A 130 37.70 8.61 9.94
CA ASP A 130 36.54 9.44 10.28
C ASP A 130 35.26 8.90 9.66
N GLU A 131 35.32 8.47 8.40
CA GLU A 131 34.18 7.85 7.71
C GLU A 131 33.72 6.57 8.41
N SER A 132 34.64 5.70 8.84
CA SER A 132 34.27 4.48 9.58
C SER A 132 33.54 4.78 10.89
N ARG A 133 33.99 5.81 11.64
CA ARG A 133 33.35 6.28 12.87
C ARG A 133 32.00 6.94 12.59
N ALA A 134 31.91 7.71 11.50
CA ALA A 134 30.66 8.34 11.08
C ALA A 134 29.60 7.31 10.68
N ILE A 135 29.99 6.22 10.00
CA ILE A 135 29.08 5.11 9.68
C ILE A 135 28.51 4.50 10.97
N ASP A 136 29.37 4.18 11.93
CA ASP A 136 28.95 3.59 13.21
C ASP A 136 28.03 4.54 14.00
N ALA A 137 28.38 5.81 14.11
CA ALA A 137 27.57 6.82 14.79
C ALA A 137 26.19 6.98 14.12
N ALA A 138 26.16 7.07 12.79
CA ALA A 138 24.92 7.19 12.04
C ALA A 138 24.00 5.96 12.20
N LEU A 139 24.59 4.76 12.23
CA LEU A 139 23.83 3.52 12.44
C LEU A 139 23.27 3.41 13.87
N VAL A 140 24.04 3.82 14.88
CA VAL A 140 23.54 3.90 16.28
C VAL A 140 22.39 4.89 16.40
N GLU A 141 22.57 6.08 15.83
CA GLU A 141 21.56 7.13 15.81
C GLU A 141 20.28 6.67 15.12
N LEU A 142 20.41 5.99 13.97
CA LEU A 142 19.28 5.45 13.23
C LEU A 142 18.57 4.33 14.01
N ALA A 143 19.32 3.45 14.68
CA ALA A 143 18.73 2.37 15.48
C ALA A 143 17.92 2.89 16.68
N VAL A 144 18.40 3.94 17.36
CA VAL A 144 17.64 4.61 18.43
C VAL A 144 16.37 5.25 17.88
N ARG A 145 16.43 5.84 16.69
CA ARG A 145 15.30 6.52 16.06
C ARG A 145 14.26 5.59 15.47
N ALA A 146 14.65 4.40 15.04
CA ALA A 146 13.74 3.38 14.54
C ALA A 146 12.58 3.16 15.52
N VAL A 147 12.85 3.21 16.84
CA VAL A 147 11.83 3.11 17.89
C VAL A 147 10.82 4.27 17.80
N VAL A 148 11.29 5.51 17.69
CA VAL A 148 10.43 6.71 17.61
C VAL A 148 9.64 6.73 16.30
N LEU A 149 10.28 6.41 15.17
CA LEU A 149 9.62 6.33 13.87
C LEU A 149 8.53 5.25 13.87
N GLU A 150 8.79 4.08 14.47
CA GLU A 150 7.81 3.01 14.59
C GLU A 150 6.67 3.38 15.53
N GLU A 151 6.94 4.07 16.64
CA GLU A 151 5.91 4.57 17.56
C GLU A 151 4.99 5.57 16.83
N MET A 152 5.55 6.54 16.11
CA MET A 152 4.77 7.49 15.32
C MET A 152 3.94 6.78 14.25
N ARG A 153 4.55 5.87 13.48
CA ARG A 153 3.86 5.08 12.44
C ARG A 153 2.71 4.28 13.03
N SER A 154 2.95 3.60 14.16
CA SER A 154 1.94 2.81 14.86
C SER A 154 0.81 3.68 15.41
N GLY A 155 1.14 4.82 16.04
CA GLY A 155 0.17 5.79 16.53
C GLY A 155 -0.70 6.35 15.41
N LYS A 156 -0.12 6.73 14.26
CA LYS A 156 -0.87 7.22 13.10
C LYS A 156 -1.70 6.15 12.42
N THR A 157 -1.23 4.91 12.42
CA THR A 157 -2.01 3.75 11.98
C THR A 157 -3.24 3.55 12.86
N ALA A 158 -3.10 3.66 14.19
CA ALA A 158 -4.20 3.56 15.13
C ALA A 158 -5.20 4.72 14.99
N GLU A 159 -4.72 5.97 14.89
CA GLU A 159 -5.56 7.15 14.65
C GLU A 159 -6.39 7.00 13.36
N LEU A 160 -5.75 6.57 12.27
CA LEU A 160 -6.43 6.36 10.99
C LEU A 160 -7.44 5.21 11.08
N THR A 161 -7.07 4.09 11.72
CA THR A 161 -7.98 2.95 11.92
C THR A 161 -9.22 3.37 12.71
N LEU A 162 -9.04 4.17 13.77
CA LEU A 162 -10.15 4.70 14.56
C LEU A 162 -11.05 5.61 13.71
N ALA A 163 -10.46 6.52 12.92
CA ALA A 163 -11.22 7.39 12.02
C ALA A 163 -12.00 6.60 10.95
N LEU A 164 -11.45 5.48 10.48
CA LEU A 164 -12.11 4.61 9.50
C LEU A 164 -13.16 3.66 10.10
N ARG A 165 -13.24 3.54 11.44
CA ARG A 165 -14.25 2.70 12.10
C ARG A 165 -15.66 3.20 11.82
N GLU A 166 -15.86 4.51 11.87
CA GLU A 166 -17.15 5.17 11.61
C GLU A 166 -17.64 4.91 10.17
N LEU A 167 -16.72 4.94 9.18
CA LEU A 167 -17.02 4.53 7.80
C LEU A 167 -17.40 3.05 7.69
N SER A 168 -16.77 2.19 8.49
CA SER A 168 -17.04 0.75 8.46
C SER A 168 -18.43 0.42 8.99
N GLU A 169 -18.87 1.11 10.05
CA GLU A 169 -20.22 1.00 10.61
C GLU A 169 -21.27 1.51 9.60
N MET A 170 -21.05 2.69 9.01
CA MET A 170 -21.92 3.24 7.96
C MET A 170 -22.07 2.32 6.74
N LEU A 171 -21.00 1.65 6.33
CA LEU A 171 -21.03 0.71 5.20
C LEU A 171 -21.72 -0.61 5.53
N ALA A 172 -21.90 -0.96 6.81
CA ALA A 172 -22.57 -2.19 7.21
C ALA A 172 -24.05 -2.19 6.80
N SER A 173 -24.77 -1.09 7.06
CA SER A 173 -26.19 -0.95 6.67
C SER A 173 -26.41 -1.12 5.17
N ALA A 174 -25.51 -0.56 4.34
CA ALA A 174 -25.58 -0.73 2.89
C ALA A 174 -25.32 -2.17 2.44
N ARG A 175 -24.47 -2.93 3.15
CA ARG A 175 -24.22 -4.35 2.86
C ARG A 175 -25.41 -5.22 3.22
N GLU A 176 -26.12 -4.91 4.29
CA GLU A 176 -27.35 -5.61 4.67
C GLU A 176 -28.40 -5.49 3.56
N LEU A 177 -28.63 -4.28 3.04
CA LEU A 177 -29.56 -4.04 1.93
C LEU A 177 -29.14 -4.70 0.62
N GLU A 178 -27.83 -4.71 0.31
CA GLU A 178 -27.29 -5.43 -0.84
C GLU A 178 -27.47 -6.95 -0.69
N SER A 179 -27.23 -7.49 0.50
CA SER A 179 -27.42 -8.92 0.78
C SER A 179 -28.88 -9.36 0.66
N ALA A 180 -29.81 -8.50 1.11
CA ALA A 180 -31.25 -8.74 1.00
C ALA A 180 -31.74 -8.72 -0.45
N THR A 181 -31.00 -8.07 -1.36
CA THR A 181 -31.32 -7.93 -2.80
C THR A 181 -30.35 -8.69 -3.70
N ALA A 182 -29.65 -9.70 -3.14
CA ALA A 182 -28.59 -10.42 -3.83
C ALA A 182 -29.08 -11.31 -4.99
N GLN A 183 -30.38 -11.62 -5.07
CA GLN A 183 -30.92 -12.46 -6.13
C GLN A 183 -30.83 -11.76 -7.50
N PRO A 184 -30.28 -12.44 -8.53
CA PRO A 184 -30.31 -11.93 -9.90
C PRO A 184 -31.74 -11.63 -10.34
N GLY A 185 -31.97 -10.43 -10.88
CA GLY A 185 -33.30 -10.00 -11.34
C GLY A 185 -34.22 -9.45 -10.24
N ASP A 186 -33.73 -9.22 -9.02
CA ASP A 186 -34.52 -8.52 -8.00
C ASP A 186 -34.84 -7.08 -8.45
N PRO A 187 -36.12 -6.72 -8.61
CA PRO A 187 -36.54 -5.36 -8.97
C PRO A 187 -35.99 -4.30 -8.02
N LYS A 188 -35.89 -4.60 -6.73
CA LYS A 188 -35.41 -3.65 -5.73
C LYS A 188 -33.94 -3.30 -5.96
N ARG A 189 -33.11 -4.28 -6.34
CA ARG A 189 -31.69 -4.09 -6.62
C ARG A 189 -31.45 -3.02 -7.68
N MET A 190 -32.29 -3.02 -8.72
CA MET A 190 -32.17 -2.08 -9.82
C MET A 190 -32.29 -0.61 -9.44
N VAL A 191 -33.21 -0.31 -8.51
CA VAL A 191 -33.45 1.06 -8.03
C VAL A 191 -32.29 1.49 -7.11
N LEU A 192 -31.69 0.53 -6.42
CA LEU A 192 -30.54 0.75 -5.53
C LEU A 192 -29.22 0.87 -6.31
N GLU A 193 -29.11 0.29 -7.50
CA GLU A 193 -27.86 0.19 -8.29
C GLU A 193 -27.09 1.51 -8.45
N PRO A 194 -27.71 2.67 -8.78
CA PRO A 194 -26.98 3.93 -8.87
C PRO A 194 -26.36 4.37 -7.54
N HIS A 195 -27.05 4.13 -6.42
CA HIS A 195 -26.57 4.44 -5.08
C HIS A 195 -25.49 3.46 -4.62
N LEU A 196 -25.63 2.16 -4.96
CA LEU A 196 -24.61 1.14 -4.73
C LEU A 196 -23.33 1.45 -5.52
N ALA A 197 -23.46 1.87 -6.78
CA ALA A 197 -22.34 2.29 -7.61
C ALA A 197 -21.64 3.55 -7.06
N ALA A 198 -22.40 4.55 -6.61
CA ALA A 198 -21.84 5.75 -5.96
C ALA A 198 -21.12 5.39 -4.64
N ARG A 199 -21.70 4.52 -3.82
CA ARG A 199 -21.08 3.97 -2.61
C ARG A 199 -19.78 3.25 -2.95
N ASP A 200 -19.76 2.40 -3.99
CA ASP A 200 -18.58 1.65 -4.38
C ASP A 200 -17.47 2.58 -4.90
N ALA A 201 -17.83 3.65 -5.61
CA ALA A 201 -16.88 4.70 -5.99
C ALA A 201 -16.27 5.38 -4.76
N LEU A 202 -17.08 5.71 -3.74
CA LEU A 202 -16.58 6.23 -2.45
C LEU A 202 -15.71 5.21 -1.72
N ARG A 203 -16.11 3.95 -1.69
CA ARG A 203 -15.35 2.87 -1.03
C ARG A 203 -13.96 2.69 -1.64
N ARG A 204 -13.83 2.83 -2.97
CA ARG A 204 -12.52 2.78 -3.65
C ARG A 204 -11.60 3.94 -3.27
N ARG A 205 -12.15 5.05 -2.77
CA ARG A 205 -11.38 6.20 -2.24
C ARG A 205 -10.97 6.02 -0.78
N ILE A 206 -11.55 5.04 -0.06
CA ILE A 206 -11.19 4.81 1.34
C ILE A 206 -9.72 4.35 1.39
N PRO A 207 -8.87 5.04 2.16
CA PRO A 207 -7.47 4.65 2.30
C PRO A 207 -7.34 3.25 2.90
N ASP A 208 -6.49 2.42 2.31
CA ASP A 208 -6.08 1.15 2.92
C ASP A 208 -4.93 1.39 3.90
N VAL A 209 -5.22 1.21 5.18
CA VAL A 209 -4.28 1.39 6.29
C VAL A 209 -3.02 0.55 6.11
N ARG A 210 -3.15 -0.67 5.58
CA ARG A 210 -1.99 -1.57 5.37
C ARG A 210 -1.06 -0.99 4.31
N ARG A 211 -1.63 -0.53 3.21
CA ARG A 211 -0.89 0.08 2.11
C ARG A 211 -0.20 1.38 2.52
N ILE A 212 -0.84 2.19 3.37
CA ILE A 212 -0.24 3.43 3.90
C ILE A 212 0.96 3.11 4.80
N GLY A 213 0.87 2.04 5.60
CA GLY A 213 2.01 1.52 6.35
C GLY A 213 3.19 1.21 5.44
N ASP A 214 2.96 0.49 4.34
CA ASP A 214 4.00 0.12 3.36
C ASP A 214 4.52 1.33 2.56
N GLU A 215 3.67 2.32 2.27
CA GLU A 215 4.06 3.57 1.61
C GLU A 215 4.90 4.46 2.52
N SER A 216 4.55 4.51 3.81
CA SER A 216 5.37 5.15 4.84
C SER A 216 6.72 4.45 4.98
N ASP A 217 6.73 3.12 4.99
CA ASP A 217 7.97 2.33 5.04
C ASP A 217 8.83 2.60 3.81
N ARG A 218 8.23 2.60 2.60
CA ARG A 218 8.93 2.95 1.36
C ARG A 218 9.47 4.38 1.34
N ALA A 219 8.78 5.34 1.94
CA ALA A 219 9.25 6.72 2.03
C ALA A 219 10.48 6.87 2.96
N LEU A 220 10.66 5.95 3.91
CA LEU A 220 11.82 5.95 4.81
C LEU A 220 13.09 5.40 4.14
N LEU A 221 12.97 4.52 3.13
CA LEU A 221 14.10 3.79 2.55
C LEU A 221 15.14 4.65 1.81
N PRO A 222 14.77 5.62 0.95
CA PRO A 222 15.74 6.42 0.21
C PRO A 222 16.54 7.38 1.11
N ASP A 223 15.96 7.75 2.25
CA ASP A 223 16.38 8.89 3.07
C ASP A 223 16.99 8.47 4.42
N LEU A 224 17.40 7.21 4.60
CA LEU A 224 18.10 6.76 5.82
C LEU A 224 19.43 7.52 6.05
N ASP A 225 19.94 8.21 5.02
CA ASP A 225 21.08 9.13 5.04
C ASP A 225 20.72 10.57 5.48
N ALA A 226 19.45 10.99 5.35
CA ALA A 226 19.01 12.38 5.46
C ALA A 226 18.58 12.77 6.88
N ALA A 227 18.54 14.08 7.14
CA ALA A 227 18.24 14.65 8.45
C ALA A 227 16.89 14.14 9.02
N VAL A 228 16.91 13.83 10.31
CA VAL A 228 15.80 13.28 11.13
C VAL A 228 14.43 13.87 10.85
N LEU A 229 14.40 15.20 10.72
CA LEU A 229 13.17 15.95 10.64
C LEU A 229 12.41 15.59 9.36
N ASP A 230 13.14 15.37 8.27
CA ASP A 230 12.57 15.05 6.96
C ASP A 230 11.92 13.65 6.98
N GLN A 231 12.53 12.69 7.69
CA GLN A 231 11.97 11.34 7.87
C GLN A 231 10.66 11.37 8.69
N CYS A 232 10.63 12.10 9.80
CA CYS A 232 9.42 12.28 10.60
C CYS A 232 8.30 12.90 9.75
N MET A 233 8.65 13.90 8.94
CA MET A 233 7.70 14.58 8.06
C MET A 233 7.19 13.68 6.94
N ALA A 234 8.04 12.81 6.38
CA ALA A 234 7.66 11.83 5.36
C ALA A 234 6.61 10.83 5.88
N VAL A 235 6.85 10.25 7.07
CA VAL A 235 5.88 9.35 7.74
C VAL A 235 4.56 10.09 7.93
N VAL A 236 4.60 11.28 8.56
CA VAL A 236 3.39 12.04 8.89
C VAL A 236 2.61 12.50 7.65
N ALA A 237 3.28 12.85 6.56
CA ALA A 237 2.65 13.32 5.33
C ALA A 237 1.68 12.29 4.73
N GLN A 238 2.07 11.01 4.67
CA GLN A 238 1.22 9.94 4.13
C GLN A 238 -0.07 9.78 4.93
N PHE A 239 0.04 9.78 6.27
CA PHE A 239 -1.13 9.69 7.14
C PHE A 239 -2.01 10.94 7.10
N ARG A 240 -1.45 12.15 6.94
CA ARG A 240 -2.24 13.39 6.78
C ARG A 240 -3.09 13.33 5.51
N THR A 241 -2.52 12.92 4.38
CA THR A 241 -3.23 12.77 3.12
C THR A 241 -4.34 11.72 3.22
N ALA A 242 -4.04 10.56 3.81
CA ALA A 242 -5.02 9.51 4.04
C ALA A 242 -6.19 9.98 4.92
N ARG A 243 -5.88 10.65 6.03
CA ARG A 243 -6.89 11.18 6.95
C ARG A 243 -7.77 12.24 6.27
N SER A 244 -7.20 13.12 5.46
CA SER A 244 -7.96 14.10 4.67
C SER A 244 -8.90 13.41 3.67
N THR A 245 -8.42 12.36 3.00
CA THR A 245 -9.23 11.56 2.07
C THR A 245 -10.37 10.85 2.80
N ALA A 246 -10.08 10.22 3.94
CA ALA A 246 -11.09 9.58 4.79
C ALA A 246 -12.16 10.58 5.25
N ALA A 247 -11.77 11.78 5.70
CA ALA A 247 -12.68 12.83 6.10
C ALA A 247 -13.59 13.29 4.94
N ALA A 248 -13.06 13.42 3.73
CA ALA A 248 -13.85 13.75 2.55
C ALA A 248 -14.90 12.66 2.24
N VAL A 249 -14.49 11.38 2.30
CA VAL A 249 -15.43 10.25 2.12
C VAL A 249 -16.49 10.23 3.22
N LEU A 250 -16.11 10.48 4.48
CA LEU A 250 -17.02 10.59 5.62
C LEU A 250 -18.09 11.68 5.43
N ALA A 251 -17.72 12.81 4.83
CA ALA A 251 -18.66 13.90 4.56
C ALA A 251 -19.66 13.54 3.44
N GLU A 252 -19.24 12.77 2.43
CA GLU A 252 -20.06 12.39 1.28
C GLU A 252 -20.98 11.17 1.55
N MET A 253 -20.53 10.24 2.40
CA MET A 253 -21.21 8.96 2.64
C MET A 253 -22.67 9.08 3.14
N PRO A 254 -23.02 9.99 4.10
CA PRO A 254 -24.39 10.10 4.60
C PRO A 254 -25.42 10.42 3.53
N ALA A 255 -25.07 11.23 2.53
CA ALA A 255 -25.97 11.57 1.43
C ALA A 255 -26.26 10.34 0.54
N VAL A 256 -25.23 9.52 0.28
CA VAL A 256 -25.37 8.29 -0.50
C VAL A 256 -26.23 7.28 0.25
N LEU A 257 -25.99 7.08 1.55
CA LEU A 257 -26.77 6.16 2.39
C LEU A 257 -28.22 6.60 2.52
N LYS A 258 -28.48 7.90 2.74
CA LYS A 258 -29.84 8.45 2.76
C LYS A 258 -30.55 8.23 1.42
N GLY A 259 -29.85 8.39 0.30
CA GLY A 259 -30.39 8.09 -1.03
C GLY A 259 -30.77 6.62 -1.18
N LEU A 260 -29.92 5.72 -0.71
CA LEU A 260 -30.16 4.28 -0.70
C LEU A 260 -31.37 3.90 0.17
N ASP A 261 -31.47 4.43 1.38
CA ASP A 261 -32.62 4.21 2.28
C ASP A 261 -33.92 4.78 1.67
N THR A 262 -33.85 5.99 1.10
CA THR A 262 -35.01 6.63 0.45
C THR A 262 -35.49 5.82 -0.75
N ALA A 263 -34.56 5.30 -1.55
CA ALA A 263 -34.86 4.43 -2.69
C ALA A 263 -35.47 3.09 -2.23
N ALA A 264 -34.91 2.47 -1.19
CA ALA A 264 -35.43 1.23 -0.61
C ALA A 264 -36.84 1.42 -0.04
N ALA A 265 -37.05 2.45 0.79
CA ALA A 265 -38.36 2.78 1.35
C ALA A 265 -39.37 3.17 0.26
N GLY A 266 -38.93 3.91 -0.77
CA GLY A 266 -39.76 4.27 -1.91
C GLY A 266 -40.20 3.06 -2.74
N PHE A 267 -39.34 2.04 -2.85
CA PHE A 267 -39.69 0.76 -3.45
C PHE A 267 -40.67 -0.01 -2.56
N ASP A 268 -40.38 -0.18 -1.27
CA ASP A 268 -41.22 -0.93 -0.34
C ASP A 268 -42.61 -0.29 -0.17
N ALA A 269 -42.73 1.04 -0.20
CA ALA A 269 -44.02 1.72 -0.17
C ALA A 269 -44.88 1.46 -1.43
N ARG A 270 -44.25 1.12 -2.58
CA ARG A 270 -44.93 0.90 -3.86
C ARG A 270 -45.20 -0.58 -4.16
N PHE A 271 -44.30 -1.46 -3.72
CA PHE A 271 -44.30 -2.89 -4.02
C PHE A 271 -44.27 -3.75 -2.74
N GLY A 272 -44.59 -3.17 -1.59
CA GLY A 272 -44.54 -3.85 -0.29
C GLY A 272 -45.58 -4.95 -0.12
N ASP A 273 -46.66 -4.94 -0.93
CA ASP A 273 -47.59 -6.04 -0.99
C ASP A 273 -47.12 -7.13 -1.96
N ALA A 274 -47.28 -8.39 -1.55
CA ALA A 274 -46.79 -9.54 -2.31
C ALA A 274 -47.45 -9.69 -3.70
N GLU A 275 -48.65 -9.16 -3.89
CA GLU A 275 -49.42 -9.28 -5.12
C GLU A 275 -48.90 -8.31 -6.20
N THR A 276 -48.65 -7.06 -5.82
CA THR A 276 -48.04 -6.03 -6.67
C THR A 276 -46.58 -6.35 -6.95
N LEU A 277 -45.83 -6.89 -5.98
CA LEU A 277 -44.46 -7.37 -6.21
C LEU A 277 -44.41 -8.53 -7.22
N LYS A 278 -45.35 -9.49 -7.11
CA LYS A 278 -45.46 -10.60 -8.06
C LYS A 278 -45.80 -10.12 -9.47
N LYS A 279 -46.69 -9.12 -9.60
CA LYS A 279 -47.00 -8.47 -10.89
C LYS A 279 -45.78 -7.73 -11.46
N ALA A 280 -45.08 -6.95 -10.64
CA ALA A 280 -43.87 -6.25 -11.05
C ALA A 280 -42.77 -7.20 -11.52
N ARG A 281 -42.54 -8.32 -10.82
CA ARG A 281 -41.57 -9.36 -11.24
C ARG A 281 -41.90 -9.94 -12.61
N ARG A 282 -43.18 -10.23 -12.90
CA ARG A 282 -43.60 -10.70 -14.23
C ARG A 282 -43.30 -9.67 -15.32
N HIS A 283 -43.53 -8.38 -15.06
CA HIS A 283 -43.20 -7.34 -16.03
C HIS A 283 -41.69 -7.17 -16.22
N VAL A 284 -40.88 -7.38 -15.19
CA VAL A 284 -39.40 -7.39 -15.31
C VAL A 284 -38.91 -8.57 -16.13
N GLU A 285 -39.42 -9.77 -15.86
CA GLU A 285 -39.06 -10.96 -16.63
C GLU A 285 -39.39 -10.78 -18.12
N PHE A 286 -40.49 -10.09 -18.42
CA PHE A 286 -40.99 -9.96 -19.78
C PHE A 286 -40.47 -8.74 -20.55
N HIS A 287 -40.32 -7.59 -19.90
CA HIS A 287 -39.92 -6.31 -20.51
C HIS A 287 -38.54 -5.84 -20.10
N GLY A 288 -37.90 -6.62 -19.23
CA GLY A 288 -36.56 -6.36 -18.76
C GLY A 288 -36.48 -5.28 -17.69
N PRO A 289 -35.24 -4.94 -17.33
CA PRO A 289 -34.92 -4.15 -16.16
C PRO A 289 -35.56 -2.74 -16.17
N ALA A 290 -35.65 -2.11 -17.34
CA ALA A 290 -36.14 -0.73 -17.48
C ALA A 290 -37.58 -0.54 -16.94
N ALA A 291 -38.42 -1.57 -17.00
CA ALA A 291 -39.81 -1.49 -16.53
C ALA A 291 -39.93 -1.18 -15.02
N VAL A 292 -38.97 -1.55 -14.18
CA VAL A 292 -39.05 -1.26 -12.74
C VAL A 292 -38.76 0.19 -12.43
N LEU A 293 -37.72 0.75 -13.07
CA LEU A 293 -37.40 2.16 -12.94
C LEU A 293 -38.59 3.02 -13.41
N ALA A 294 -39.25 2.60 -14.49
CA ALA A 294 -40.48 3.21 -15.00
C ALA A 294 -41.61 3.22 -13.96
N LEU A 295 -41.87 2.08 -13.30
CA LEU A 295 -42.95 1.95 -12.32
C LEU A 295 -42.64 2.66 -11.00
N CYS A 296 -41.37 2.69 -10.58
CA CYS A 296 -40.91 3.43 -9.40
C CYS A 296 -41.02 4.95 -9.58
N ALA A 297 -40.93 5.46 -10.81
CA ALA A 297 -41.05 6.87 -11.14
C ALA A 297 -42.50 7.41 -11.08
N LEU A 298 -43.51 6.54 -11.02
CA LEU A 298 -44.91 6.95 -10.93
C LEU A 298 -45.27 7.41 -9.50
N THR A 299 -46.18 8.38 -9.40
CA THR A 299 -46.65 8.93 -8.12
C THR A 299 -47.52 7.91 -7.36
N PRO A 300 -47.53 7.91 -6.02
CA PRO A 300 -48.29 6.96 -5.21
C PRO A 300 -49.81 6.97 -5.49
N GLU A 301 -50.35 8.12 -5.89
CA GLU A 301 -51.78 8.32 -6.21
C GLU A 301 -52.20 7.60 -7.49
N ALA A 302 -51.27 7.46 -8.44
CA ALA A 302 -51.40 6.55 -9.56
C ALA A 302 -51.10 5.13 -9.07
N ALA A 303 -52.00 4.56 -8.26
CA ALA A 303 -51.88 3.22 -7.69
C ALA A 303 -51.24 2.28 -8.71
N VAL A 304 -50.10 1.70 -8.39
CA VAL A 304 -49.29 0.91 -9.34
C VAL A 304 -50.15 -0.16 -10.03
N GLY A 305 -51.15 -0.74 -9.36
CA GLY A 305 -52.14 -1.62 -9.98
C GLY A 305 -53.06 -0.96 -11.02
N ARG A 306 -53.47 0.30 -10.83
CA ARG A 306 -54.19 1.11 -11.84
C ARG A 306 -53.28 1.68 -12.90
N ALA A 307 -52.03 2.00 -12.58
CA ALA A 307 -51.05 2.42 -13.56
C ALA A 307 -50.63 1.23 -14.45
N LEU A 308 -50.44 0.03 -13.89
CA LEU A 308 -50.25 -1.22 -14.65
C LEU A 308 -51.48 -1.52 -15.52
N ALA A 309 -52.71 -1.36 -15.00
CA ALA A 309 -53.92 -1.49 -15.81
C ALA A 309 -54.10 -0.37 -16.87
N LYS A 310 -53.65 0.87 -16.58
CA LYS A 310 -53.67 2.02 -17.53
C LYS A 310 -52.48 2.05 -18.47
N LEU A 311 -51.41 1.32 -18.16
CA LEU A 311 -50.23 1.11 -19.01
C LEU A 311 -50.62 0.37 -20.31
N ALA A 312 -51.81 -0.26 -20.35
CA ALA A 312 -52.44 -0.82 -21.55
C ALA A 312 -53.19 0.19 -22.44
N GLU A 313 -53.51 1.39 -21.96
CA GLU A 313 -54.37 2.35 -22.68
C GLU A 313 -53.58 3.27 -23.64
N PRO A 314 -54.08 3.55 -24.86
CA PRO A 314 -53.38 4.37 -25.83
C PRO A 314 -53.48 5.87 -25.45
N GLY A 315 -52.33 6.56 -25.33
CA GLY A 315 -52.27 8.03 -25.16
C GLY A 315 -51.57 8.56 -23.90
N GLN A 316 -51.14 7.70 -22.98
CA GLN A 316 -50.49 8.09 -21.70
C GLN A 316 -48.98 8.36 -21.83
N GLU A 317 -48.45 8.39 -23.05
CA GLU A 317 -47.02 8.49 -23.34
C GLU A 317 -46.39 9.84 -22.93
N ALA A 318 -47.16 10.93 -22.99
CA ALA A 318 -46.72 12.26 -22.57
C ALA A 318 -46.63 12.38 -21.04
N ALA A 319 -47.58 11.79 -20.31
CA ALA A 319 -47.57 11.75 -18.84
C ALA A 319 -46.41 10.90 -18.31
N PHE A 320 -46.10 9.79 -18.99
CA PHE A 320 -44.96 8.94 -18.69
C PHE A 320 -43.62 9.68 -18.87
N ARG A 321 -43.43 10.41 -19.98
CA ARG A 321 -42.22 11.23 -20.21
C ARG A 321 -42.03 12.32 -19.16
N ALA A 322 -43.12 12.93 -18.70
CA ALA A 322 -43.09 13.98 -17.68
C ALA A 322 -42.75 13.45 -16.27
N ALA A 323 -43.08 12.18 -15.99
CA ALA A 323 -42.82 11.53 -14.69
C ALA A 323 -41.42 10.87 -14.59
N CYS A 324 -40.72 10.66 -15.70
CA CYS A 324 -39.39 10.03 -15.70
C CYS A 324 -38.29 11.00 -15.21
N PRO A 325 -37.34 10.54 -14.37
CA PRO A 325 -36.21 11.37 -13.94
C PRO A 325 -35.31 11.78 -15.12
N ALA A 326 -34.78 13.00 -15.06
CA ALA A 326 -33.79 13.49 -16.02
C ALA A 326 -32.52 12.61 -15.99
N GLY A 327 -32.09 12.14 -17.16
CA GLY A 327 -30.90 11.27 -17.32
C GLY A 327 -31.19 9.78 -17.51
N SER A 328 -32.46 9.35 -17.42
CA SER A 328 -32.87 8.01 -17.85
C SER A 328 -32.92 7.92 -19.40
N THR A 329 -32.61 6.76 -19.99
CA THR A 329 -32.84 6.49 -21.42
C THR A 329 -34.35 6.42 -21.68
N GLN A 330 -34.99 7.60 -21.74
CA GLN A 330 -36.43 7.76 -21.92
C GLN A 330 -36.97 6.91 -23.06
N ASP A 331 -36.21 6.74 -24.14
CA ASP A 331 -36.60 5.90 -25.28
C ASP A 331 -36.62 4.39 -24.97
N GLN A 332 -35.70 3.89 -24.14
CA GLN A 332 -35.72 2.48 -23.72
C GLN A 332 -36.90 2.21 -22.79
N LEU A 333 -37.17 3.14 -21.87
CA LEU A 333 -38.33 3.11 -20.98
C LEU A 333 -39.65 3.21 -21.77
N LEU A 334 -39.71 4.08 -22.78
CA LEU A 334 -40.87 4.20 -23.69
C LEU A 334 -41.07 2.95 -24.55
N THR A 335 -39.99 2.33 -24.98
CA THR A 335 -40.05 1.12 -25.81
C THR A 335 -40.57 -0.07 -24.99
N ALA A 336 -40.07 -0.23 -23.77
CA ALA A 336 -40.58 -1.21 -22.81
C ALA A 336 -42.07 -0.94 -22.47
N TYR A 337 -42.44 0.34 -22.25
CA TYR A 337 -43.82 0.80 -22.07
C TYR A 337 -44.73 0.40 -23.26
N ARG A 338 -44.31 0.69 -24.50
CA ARG A 338 -45.07 0.34 -25.71
C ARG A 338 -45.22 -1.17 -25.90
N GLN A 339 -44.23 -1.94 -25.49
CA GLN A 339 -44.27 -3.40 -25.58
C GLN A 339 -45.23 -4.00 -24.54
N ALA A 340 -45.20 -3.52 -23.29
CA ALA A 340 -46.14 -3.92 -22.24
C ALA A 340 -47.60 -3.64 -22.60
N ALA A 341 -47.87 -2.44 -23.14
CA ALA A 341 -49.21 -2.02 -23.55
C ALA A 341 -49.84 -2.91 -24.63
N ARG A 342 -49.01 -3.46 -25.53
CA ARG A 342 -49.45 -4.31 -26.65
C ARG A 342 -49.75 -5.75 -26.22
N SER A 343 -49.10 -6.27 -25.18
CA SER A 343 -49.28 -7.65 -24.70
C SER A 343 -50.53 -7.84 -23.85
N GLU A 344 -50.92 -6.86 -23.01
CA GLU A 344 -52.15 -6.96 -22.22
C GLU A 344 -53.41 -6.91 -23.11
N ARG A 345 -53.41 -6.09 -24.17
CA ARG A 345 -54.51 -6.12 -25.16
C ARG A 345 -54.68 -7.48 -25.81
N LYS A 346 -53.59 -8.20 -26.10
CA LYS A 346 -53.67 -9.56 -26.65
C LYS A 346 -54.24 -10.58 -25.66
N VAL A 347 -54.10 -10.35 -24.35
CA VAL A 347 -54.62 -11.24 -23.31
C VAL A 347 -56.12 -10.99 -23.07
N ASP A 348 -56.57 -9.74 -23.17
CA ASP A 348 -57.99 -9.38 -23.08
C ASP A 348 -58.76 -9.68 -24.38
N ASP A 349 -58.17 -9.45 -25.55
CA ASP A 349 -58.78 -9.82 -26.84
C ASP A 349 -58.80 -11.35 -27.04
N GLY A 350 -57.96 -12.10 -26.31
CA GLY A 350 -57.88 -13.56 -26.36
C GLY A 350 -58.93 -14.31 -25.53
N LYS A 351 -59.78 -13.62 -24.76
CA LYS A 351 -60.93 -14.23 -24.05
C LYS A 351 -62.22 -14.27 -24.87
N GLY A 352 -62.21 -13.78 -26.10
CA GLY A 352 -63.34 -13.86 -27.04
C GLY A 352 -63.01 -14.73 -28.25
N GLY A 353 -63.39 -16.01 -28.22
CA GLY A 353 -63.53 -16.82 -29.42
C GLY A 353 -62.54 -17.98 -29.58
N TYR A 354 -62.80 -19.09 -28.89
CA TYR A 354 -62.49 -20.39 -29.46
C TYR A 354 -63.44 -20.63 -30.64
N GLN A 355 -63.09 -20.19 -31.85
CA GLN A 355 -63.59 -20.84 -33.05
C GLN A 355 -62.64 -21.99 -33.38
N ARG A 356 -63.17 -23.20 -33.16
CA ARG A 356 -62.65 -24.46 -33.66
C ARG A 356 -62.81 -24.40 -35.18
N GLU A 357 -61.74 -24.13 -35.91
CA GLU A 357 -61.69 -24.41 -37.34
C GLU A 357 -61.10 -25.80 -37.54
N ASP A 358 -61.98 -26.71 -37.94
CA ASP A 358 -61.67 -28.03 -38.45
C ASP A 358 -60.71 -27.92 -39.64
N ARG A 359 -59.48 -28.44 -39.49
CA ARG A 359 -58.65 -28.82 -40.63
C ARG A 359 -58.95 -30.26 -41.00
N VAL A 360 -59.86 -30.40 -41.96
CA VAL A 360 -59.90 -31.55 -42.87
C VAL A 360 -58.57 -31.54 -43.65
N ASN A 361 -57.68 -32.48 -43.32
CA ASN A 361 -56.55 -32.82 -44.17
C ASN A 361 -56.96 -34.01 -45.04
N SER A 362 -57.36 -33.71 -46.27
CA SER A 362 -57.34 -34.67 -47.37
C SER A 362 -55.93 -34.68 -47.97
N ALA A 363 -55.19 -35.77 -47.76
CA ALA A 363 -54.15 -36.36 -48.64
C ALA A 363 -53.11 -37.16 -47.84
N GLN A 364 -53.46 -38.39 -47.45
CA GLN A 364 -52.92 -39.66 -48.00
C GLN A 364 -53.53 -40.84 -47.25
#